data_AF-A0A858ATI7-F1
#
_entry.id   AF-A0A858ATI7-F1
#
_cell.length_a   1.000
_cell.length_b   1.000
_cell.length_c   1.000
_cell.angle_alpha   90.00
_cell.angle_beta   90.00
_cell.angle_gamma   90.00
#
_symmetry.space_group_name_H-M   'P 1'
#
loop_
_entity.id
_entity.type
_entity.pdbx_description
1 polymer ?
#
loop_
_entity_poly.entity_id
_entity_poly.type
_entity_poly.pdbx_seq_one_letter_code
_entity_poly.pdbx_strand_id
1 'polypeptide(L)'
;MSLILGISITFIIFIFVLFYLLKIFKNKGKKNDNRNIKQDLSDFKKLFQNQSNKRVFINELQITENFNTFPFISDFKNIKEKYPSDSLISSLKHTQNSFYDYWANKEFDFFVIFEKLSKEKFITLSSENLIKVYNEFSISIFNLYKDIFISNVIPSIISKFENKSYKLITPDRINDFVDEQFIDFCKGIDKIIMTIETEFYQNKSDNSGNENSNFVKKQSDEKLSRAYRILEVSPFETDEKIKKAYLKLAKIYHPDRNNKEYAKEKMAEINDAYDTVLKDRKKD
;
A
#
# COMPACT_ATOMS: atom_id res chain seq x y z
N MET A 1 32.74 -12.07 44.74
CA MET A 1 33.11 -12.74 43.48
C MET A 1 31.91 -12.65 42.54
N SER A 2 32.04 -11.80 41.53
CA SER A 2 31.24 -11.71 40.29
C SER A 2 29.71 -11.54 40.36
N LEU A 3 29.25 -10.29 40.42
CA LEU A 3 28.01 -9.86 39.75
C LEU A 3 28.35 -9.60 38.27
N ILE A 4 28.01 -10.53 37.38
CA ILE A 4 27.93 -10.25 35.94
C ILE A 4 26.46 -9.92 35.65
N LEU A 5 26.17 -8.63 35.55
CA LEU A 5 24.90 -8.12 35.04
C LEU A 5 24.80 -8.48 33.55
N GLY A 6 23.88 -9.38 33.23
CA GLY A 6 23.50 -9.69 31.86
C GLY A 6 22.86 -8.47 31.21
N ILE A 7 23.53 -7.91 30.21
CA ILE A 7 22.96 -6.86 29.36
C ILE A 7 21.92 -7.56 28.47
N SER A 8 20.65 -7.22 28.71
CA SER A 8 19.52 -7.67 27.90
C SER A 8 19.75 -7.32 26.42
N ILE A 9 19.39 -8.25 25.52
CA ILE A 9 19.41 -8.09 24.06
C ILE A 9 18.67 -6.81 23.61
N THR A 10 17.69 -6.35 24.40
CA THR A 10 16.99 -5.07 24.17
C THR A 10 17.91 -3.84 24.26
N PHE A 11 18.97 -3.88 25.07
CA PHE A 11 19.92 -2.78 25.25
C PHE A 11 20.94 -2.70 24.10
N ILE A 12 21.31 -3.85 23.53
CA ILE A 12 22.20 -3.92 22.35
C ILE A 12 21.47 -3.39 21.11
N ILE A 13 20.18 -3.73 20.94
CA ILE A 13 19.35 -3.20 19.85
C ILE A 13 19.15 -1.69 20.00
N PHE A 14 18.96 -1.18 21.22
CA PHE A 14 18.83 0.26 21.46
C PHE A 14 20.12 1.05 21.15
N ILE A 15 21.29 0.47 21.44
CA ILE A 15 22.59 1.07 21.07
C ILE A 15 22.80 1.07 19.55
N PHE A 16 22.41 0.01 18.83
CA PHE A 16 22.51 -0.02 17.37
C PHE A 16 21.54 0.95 16.69
N VAL A 17 20.31 1.10 17.21
CA VAL A 17 19.33 2.08 16.73
C VAL A 17 19.82 3.51 17.00
N LEU A 18 20.36 3.79 18.19
CA LEU A 18 20.91 5.10 18.54
C LEU A 18 22.16 5.45 17.73
N PHE A 19 23.03 4.47 17.43
CA PHE A 19 24.21 4.68 16.59
C PHE A 19 23.85 4.88 15.11
N TYR A 20 22.79 4.22 14.62
CA TYR A 20 22.27 4.43 13.27
C TYR A 20 21.61 5.80 13.13
N LEU A 21 20.87 6.25 14.14
CA LEU A 21 20.31 7.60 14.23
C LEU A 21 21.41 8.67 14.25
N LEU A 22 22.49 8.48 15.02
CA LEU A 22 23.61 9.42 15.05
C LEU A 22 24.38 9.51 13.72
N LYS A 23 24.40 8.45 12.90
CA LYS A 23 25.02 8.47 11.57
C LYS A 23 24.20 9.25 10.54
N ILE A 24 22.87 9.33 10.73
CA ILE A 24 21.96 10.15 9.93
C ILE A 24 22.11 11.65 10.27
N PHE A 25 22.43 11.99 11.52
CA PHE A 25 22.56 13.39 11.97
C PHE A 25 23.84 14.12 11.54
N LYS A 26 24.71 13.49 10.73
CA LYS A 26 25.91 14.16 10.19
C LYS A 26 25.83 14.37 8.68
N ASN A 27 24.72 14.93 8.17
CA ASN A 27 24.80 15.74 6.94
C ASN A 27 23.57 16.63 6.71
N LYS A 28 23.85 17.94 6.70
CA LYS A 28 23.22 19.02 5.91
C LYS A 28 21.79 19.46 6.25
N GLY A 29 21.73 20.63 6.88
CA GLY A 29 21.41 21.89 6.19
C GLY A 29 20.07 22.00 5.45
N LYS A 30 19.17 22.82 6.01
CA LYS A 30 17.91 23.30 5.43
C LYS A 30 18.00 23.66 3.93
N LYS A 31 17.60 22.74 3.05
CA LYS A 31 17.00 22.90 1.70
C LYS A 31 16.97 21.54 0.98
N ASN A 32 15.86 20.79 1.08
CA ASN A 32 15.36 19.70 0.18
C ASN A 32 14.58 18.60 0.94
N ASP A 33 13.41 18.88 1.52
CA ASP A 33 12.62 17.79 2.15
C ASP A 33 12.10 16.77 1.14
N ASN A 34 11.62 17.21 -0.03
CA ASN A 34 11.04 16.30 -1.03
C ASN A 34 12.06 15.36 -1.70
N ARG A 35 13.34 15.74 -1.80
CA ARG A 35 14.38 14.81 -2.30
C ARG A 35 14.71 13.74 -1.26
N ASN A 36 14.51 14.02 0.03
CA ASN A 36 14.74 13.06 1.10
C ASN A 36 13.62 12.01 1.17
N ILE A 37 12.36 12.44 1.15
CA ILE A 37 11.18 11.53 1.23
C ILE A 37 11.20 10.43 0.17
N LYS A 38 11.45 10.77 -1.10
CA LYS A 38 11.46 9.78 -2.19
C LYS A 38 12.59 8.75 -2.02
N GLN A 39 13.76 9.20 -1.58
CA GLN A 39 14.91 8.34 -1.35
C GLN A 39 14.67 7.43 -0.14
N ASP A 40 14.21 7.99 0.97
CA ASP A 40 13.89 7.27 2.20
C ASP A 40 12.80 6.21 1.96
N LEU A 41 11.78 6.52 1.16
CA LEU A 41 10.74 5.56 0.78
C LEU A 41 11.30 4.42 -0.08
N SER A 42 12.17 4.74 -1.04
CA SER A 42 12.87 3.73 -1.85
C SER A 42 13.71 2.81 -0.97
N ASP A 43 14.47 3.38 -0.03
CA ASP A 43 15.34 2.61 0.84
C ASP A 43 14.54 1.78 1.86
N PHE A 44 13.42 2.32 2.36
CA PHE A 44 12.46 1.56 3.13
C PHE A 44 11.94 0.35 2.35
N LYS A 45 11.48 0.50 1.09
CA LYS A 45 10.94 -0.60 0.29
C LYS A 45 11.98 -1.72 0.09
N LYS A 46 13.25 -1.34 -0.17
CA LYS A 46 14.37 -2.27 -0.27
C LYS A 46 14.64 -3.01 1.05
N LEU A 47 14.58 -2.32 2.19
CA LEU A 47 14.78 -2.94 3.49
C LEU A 47 13.62 -3.89 3.82
N PHE A 48 12.37 -3.44 3.64
CA PHE A 48 11.16 -4.20 3.94
C PHE A 48 11.09 -5.52 3.17
N GLN A 49 11.41 -5.51 1.88
CA GLN A 49 11.35 -6.73 1.06
C GLN A 49 12.45 -7.76 1.38
N ASN A 50 13.52 -7.34 2.07
CA ASN A 50 14.64 -8.20 2.45
C ASN A 50 14.57 -8.70 3.90
N GLN A 51 13.48 -8.41 4.61
CA GLN A 51 13.27 -8.90 5.97
C GLN A 51 13.09 -10.43 5.99
N SER A 52 13.54 -11.07 7.08
CA SER A 52 13.46 -12.54 7.23
C SER A 52 12.02 -13.07 7.21
N ASN A 53 11.05 -12.27 7.66
CA ASN A 53 9.63 -12.60 7.65
C ASN A 53 9.03 -12.73 6.22
N LYS A 54 9.77 -12.39 5.17
CA LYS A 54 9.38 -12.59 3.76
C LYS A 54 9.54 -14.02 3.29
N ARG A 55 10.26 -14.85 4.04
CA ARG A 55 10.30 -16.29 3.87
C ARG A 55 9.18 -16.90 4.70
N VAL A 56 8.11 -17.37 4.05
CA VAL A 56 6.87 -17.81 4.72
C VAL A 56 6.68 -19.30 4.52
N PHE A 57 6.43 -20.02 5.61
CA PHE A 57 6.07 -21.43 5.58
C PHE A 57 4.56 -21.60 5.38
N ILE A 58 4.18 -22.32 4.33
CA ILE A 58 2.79 -22.61 3.96
C ILE A 58 2.45 -23.99 4.53
N ASN A 59 1.74 -24.01 5.66
CA ASN A 59 1.48 -25.21 6.45
C ASN A 59 0.77 -26.31 5.64
N GLU A 60 -0.25 -25.95 4.88
CA GLU A 60 -1.06 -26.89 4.08
C GLU A 60 -0.23 -27.63 3.02
N LEU A 61 0.83 -26.97 2.53
CA LEU A 61 1.68 -27.50 1.47
C LEU A 61 3.00 -28.04 1.99
N GLN A 62 3.36 -27.77 3.24
CA GLN A 62 4.67 -28.09 3.81
C GLN A 62 5.83 -27.56 2.95
N ILE A 63 5.70 -26.31 2.47
CA ILE A 63 6.70 -25.62 1.65
C ILE A 63 7.00 -24.27 2.28
N THR A 64 8.24 -23.84 2.17
CA THR A 64 8.62 -22.45 2.41
C THR A 64 8.71 -21.70 1.09
N GLU A 65 8.06 -20.55 0.97
CA GLU A 65 8.13 -19.71 -0.23
C GLU A 65 8.63 -18.29 0.12
N ASN A 66 9.29 -17.63 -0.83
CA ASN A 66 9.81 -16.27 -0.64
C ASN A 66 8.87 -15.23 -1.27
N PHE A 67 8.51 -14.21 -0.48
CA PHE A 67 7.70 -13.05 -0.86
C PHE A 67 8.54 -11.76 -0.72
N ASN A 68 9.72 -11.78 -1.34
CA ASN A 68 10.81 -10.81 -1.14
C ASN A 68 10.87 -9.71 -2.21
N THR A 69 9.81 -9.56 -3.00
CA THR A 69 9.62 -8.41 -3.88
C THR A 69 8.55 -7.52 -3.27
N PHE A 70 8.86 -6.24 -3.09
CA PHE A 70 7.95 -5.31 -2.42
C PHE A 70 6.59 -5.22 -3.14
N PRO A 71 5.47 -5.23 -2.41
CA PRO A 71 5.34 -5.39 -0.95
C PRO A 71 5.29 -6.85 -0.45
N PHE A 72 4.83 -7.77 -1.29
CA PHE A 72 4.51 -9.16 -0.92
C PHE A 72 4.49 -10.12 -2.13
N ILE A 73 5.28 -9.84 -3.16
CA ILE A 73 5.30 -10.62 -4.41
C ILE A 73 6.26 -11.80 -4.29
N SER A 74 5.80 -12.99 -4.72
CA SER A 74 6.61 -14.18 -4.93
C SER A 74 6.83 -14.47 -6.41
N ASP A 75 7.96 -15.08 -6.75
CA ASP A 75 8.21 -15.70 -8.05
C ASP A 75 7.66 -17.13 -8.17
N PHE A 76 7.17 -17.69 -7.05
CA PHE A 76 6.67 -19.05 -6.85
C PHE A 76 7.69 -20.14 -7.19
N LYS A 77 8.98 -19.87 -6.99
CA LYS A 77 10.05 -20.81 -7.35
C LYS A 77 9.93 -22.13 -6.59
N ASN A 78 9.76 -22.10 -5.28
CA ASN A 78 9.76 -23.32 -4.46
C ASN A 78 8.46 -24.11 -4.66
N ILE A 79 7.35 -23.42 -4.92
CA ILE A 79 6.10 -24.06 -5.35
C ILE A 79 6.27 -24.74 -6.72
N LYS A 80 6.93 -24.09 -7.70
CA LYS A 80 7.21 -24.70 -9.02
C LYS A 80 8.08 -25.94 -8.90
N GLU A 81 9.06 -25.94 -8.00
CA GLU A 81 9.91 -27.10 -7.75
C GLU A 81 9.10 -28.31 -7.22
N LYS A 82 8.09 -28.09 -6.36
CA LYS A 82 7.24 -29.17 -5.85
C LYS A 82 6.10 -29.57 -6.80
N TYR A 83 5.51 -28.59 -7.48
CA TYR A 83 4.39 -28.75 -8.39
C TYR A 83 4.80 -28.26 -9.79
N PRO A 84 5.50 -29.09 -10.58
CA PRO A 84 6.11 -28.68 -11.85
C PRO A 84 5.04 -28.50 -12.95
N SER A 85 4.30 -27.40 -12.89
CA SER A 85 3.23 -27.05 -13.83
C SER A 85 3.25 -25.56 -14.16
N ASP A 86 3.58 -25.21 -15.39
CA ASP A 86 3.63 -23.81 -15.83
C ASP A 86 2.24 -23.14 -15.85
N SER A 87 1.18 -23.91 -16.10
CA SER A 87 -0.19 -23.41 -16.05
C SER A 87 -0.61 -23.06 -14.62
N LEU A 88 -0.23 -23.88 -13.63
CA LEU A 88 -0.42 -23.58 -12.21
C LEU A 88 0.30 -22.29 -11.81
N ILE A 89 1.60 -22.19 -12.14
CA ILE A 89 2.39 -21.00 -11.80
C ILE A 89 1.84 -19.75 -12.49
N SER A 90 1.38 -19.87 -13.73
CA SER A 90 0.73 -18.76 -14.44
C SER A 90 -0.57 -18.34 -13.78
N SER A 91 -1.39 -19.30 -13.31
CA SER A 91 -2.60 -19.01 -12.55
C SER A 91 -2.30 -18.31 -11.22
N LEU A 92 -1.32 -18.80 -10.46
CA LEU A 92 -0.92 -18.19 -9.18
C LEU A 92 -0.40 -16.76 -9.38
N LYS A 93 0.42 -16.53 -10.42
CA LYS A 93 0.91 -15.18 -10.78
C LYS A 93 -0.23 -14.26 -11.19
N HIS A 94 -1.16 -14.75 -12.01
CA HIS A 94 -2.32 -13.97 -12.41
C HIS A 94 -3.16 -13.54 -11.20
N THR A 95 -3.49 -14.47 -10.30
CA THR A 95 -4.24 -14.16 -9.09
C THR A 95 -3.46 -13.22 -8.16
N GLN A 96 -2.15 -13.45 -7.96
CA GLN A 96 -1.29 -12.55 -7.17
C GLN A 96 -1.30 -11.12 -7.71
N ASN A 97 -1.28 -10.96 -9.04
CA ASN A 97 -1.30 -9.64 -9.67
C ASN A 97 -2.61 -8.90 -9.37
N SER A 98 -3.76 -9.56 -9.33
CA SER A 98 -5.02 -8.92 -8.93
C SER A 98 -4.96 -8.35 -7.50
N PHE A 99 -4.38 -9.09 -6.55
CA PHE A 99 -4.18 -8.62 -5.17
C PHE A 99 -3.20 -7.44 -5.12
N TYR A 100 -2.11 -7.53 -5.90
CA TYR A 100 -1.12 -6.46 -6.00
C TYR A 100 -1.72 -5.17 -6.59
N ASP A 101 -2.48 -5.27 -7.68
CA ASP A 101 -3.09 -4.12 -8.36
C ASP A 101 -4.05 -3.38 -7.42
N TYR A 102 -4.85 -4.12 -6.63
CA TYR A 102 -5.70 -3.49 -5.62
C TYR A 102 -4.87 -2.80 -4.54
N TRP A 103 -3.84 -3.46 -4.00
CA TRP A 103 -2.95 -2.84 -3.01
C TRP A 103 -2.23 -1.60 -3.56
N ALA A 104 -1.74 -1.62 -4.81
CA ALA A 104 -1.03 -0.50 -5.41
C ALA A 104 -1.93 0.74 -5.51
N ASN A 105 -3.22 0.52 -5.82
CA ASN A 105 -4.22 1.58 -5.75
C ASN A 105 -4.41 2.08 -4.30
N LYS A 106 -4.40 1.20 -3.30
CA LYS A 106 -4.55 1.59 -1.89
C LYS A 106 -3.31 2.23 -1.28
N GLU A 107 -2.13 1.94 -1.80
CA GLU A 107 -0.90 2.66 -1.48
C GLU A 107 -1.02 4.14 -1.86
N PHE A 108 -1.69 4.42 -2.97
CA PHE A 108 -1.99 5.78 -3.38
C PHE A 108 -2.90 6.49 -2.37
N ASP A 109 -3.97 5.83 -1.94
CA ASP A 109 -4.94 6.33 -0.96
C ASP A 109 -4.26 6.73 0.34
N PHE A 110 -3.35 5.85 0.80
CA PHE A 110 -2.54 6.10 1.97
C PHE A 110 -1.76 7.41 1.87
N PHE A 111 -1.09 7.67 0.74
CA PHE A 111 -0.32 8.90 0.57
C PHE A 111 -1.19 10.16 0.54
N VAL A 112 -2.40 10.07 -0.02
CA VAL A 112 -3.36 11.19 0.03
C VAL A 112 -3.81 11.47 1.46
N ILE A 113 -4.16 10.42 2.22
CA ILE A 113 -4.55 10.56 3.63
C ILE A 113 -3.41 11.16 4.44
N PHE A 114 -2.17 10.71 4.22
CA PHE A 114 -1.01 11.26 4.90
C PHE A 114 -0.79 12.75 4.61
N GLU A 115 -0.89 13.17 3.34
CA GLU A 115 -0.78 14.58 2.97
C GLU A 115 -1.87 15.42 3.66
N LYS A 116 -3.12 14.96 3.60
CA LYS A 116 -4.26 15.60 4.25
C LYS A 116 -4.04 15.77 5.75
N LEU A 117 -3.67 14.70 6.44
CA LEU A 117 -3.39 14.74 7.87
C LEU A 117 -2.29 15.75 8.20
N SER A 118 -1.31 15.90 7.31
CA SER A 118 -0.25 16.89 7.51
C SER A 118 -0.72 18.33 7.28
N LYS A 119 -1.49 18.60 6.23
CA LYS A 119 -2.13 19.92 5.99
C LYS A 119 -3.01 20.35 7.17
N GLU A 120 -3.74 19.40 7.73
CA GLU A 120 -4.60 19.60 8.90
C GLU A 120 -3.82 19.68 10.23
N LYS A 121 -2.49 19.64 10.18
CA LYS A 121 -1.55 19.72 11.31
C LYS A 121 -1.72 18.58 12.33
N PHE A 122 -2.25 17.42 11.93
CA PHE A 122 -2.25 16.20 12.75
C PHE A 122 -0.87 15.55 12.81
N ILE A 123 -0.06 15.73 11.76
CA ILE A 123 1.30 15.20 11.70
C ILE A 123 2.23 16.20 11.01
N THR A 124 3.48 16.29 11.45
CA THR A 124 4.50 17.06 10.73
C THR A 124 4.92 16.30 9.47
N LEU A 125 4.92 16.99 8.32
CA LEU A 125 5.38 16.44 7.05
C LEU A 125 6.91 16.25 7.11
N SER A 126 7.35 15.09 7.59
CA SER A 126 8.76 14.68 7.59
C SER A 126 8.88 13.27 7.02
N SER A 127 10.04 12.94 6.45
CA SER A 127 10.29 11.58 5.95
C SER A 127 10.22 10.55 7.08
N GLU A 128 10.73 10.88 8.27
CA GLU A 128 10.66 10.02 9.45
C GLU A 128 9.22 9.61 9.81
N ASN A 129 8.31 10.59 9.89
CA ASN A 129 6.91 10.34 10.21
C ASN A 129 6.22 9.53 9.11
N LEU A 130 6.48 9.87 7.84
CA LEU A 130 5.92 9.11 6.72
C LEU A 130 6.37 7.65 6.78
N ILE A 131 7.67 7.40 6.93
CA ILE A 131 8.21 6.04 6.98
C ILE A 131 7.66 5.26 8.17
N LYS A 132 7.49 5.90 9.33
CA LYS A 132 6.89 5.26 10.50
C LYS A 132 5.47 4.74 10.21
N VAL A 133 4.60 5.61 9.71
CA VAL A 133 3.19 5.23 9.43
C VAL A 133 3.12 4.24 8.25
N TYR A 134 3.93 4.46 7.23
CA TYR A 134 3.97 3.59 6.06
C TYR A 134 4.53 2.20 6.37
N ASN A 135 5.43 2.09 7.37
CA ASN A 135 5.88 0.80 7.89
C ASN A 135 4.73 0.02 8.55
N GLU A 136 3.96 0.65 9.43
CA GLU A 136 2.79 0.01 10.06
C GLU A 136 1.74 -0.42 9.04
N PHE A 137 1.47 0.45 8.06
CA PHE A 137 0.64 0.10 6.90
C PHE A 137 1.18 -1.13 6.17
N SER A 138 2.46 -1.13 5.79
CA SER A 138 3.08 -2.23 5.03
C SER A 138 3.08 -3.54 5.81
N ILE A 139 3.35 -3.51 7.12
CA ILE A 139 3.30 -4.68 8.01
C ILE A 139 1.88 -5.24 8.09
N SER A 140 0.89 -4.39 8.32
CA SER A 140 -0.52 -4.79 8.45
C SER A 140 -1.03 -5.44 7.17
N ILE A 141 -0.71 -4.84 6.02
CA ILE A 141 -1.06 -5.40 4.71
C ILE A 141 -0.39 -6.75 4.48
N PHE A 142 0.89 -6.89 4.82
CA PHE A 142 1.59 -8.16 4.62
C PHE A 142 1.04 -9.26 5.54
N ASN A 143 0.62 -8.91 6.76
CA ASN A 143 -0.07 -9.86 7.65
C ASN A 143 -1.41 -10.30 7.05
N LEU A 144 -2.23 -9.36 6.60
CA LEU A 144 -3.49 -9.66 5.90
C LEU A 144 -3.26 -10.55 4.66
N TYR A 145 -2.22 -10.26 3.88
CA TYR A 145 -1.86 -11.06 2.70
C TYR A 145 -1.41 -12.47 3.07
N LYS A 146 -0.69 -12.67 4.18
CA LYS A 146 -0.34 -14.01 4.68
C LYS A 146 -1.59 -14.80 5.06
N ASP A 147 -2.51 -14.17 5.78
CA ASP A 147 -3.70 -14.83 6.30
C ASP A 147 -4.66 -15.22 5.17
N ILE A 148 -4.76 -14.39 4.13
CA ILE A 148 -5.67 -14.62 3.00
C ILE A 148 -4.96 -15.33 1.86
N PHE A 149 -4.03 -14.66 1.19
CA PHE A 149 -3.47 -15.17 -0.05
C PHE A 149 -2.59 -16.39 0.19
N ILE A 150 -1.64 -16.29 1.13
CA ILE A 150 -0.63 -17.33 1.34
C ILE A 150 -1.24 -18.58 1.99
N SER A 151 -2.09 -18.39 3.01
CA SER A 151 -2.65 -19.51 3.78
C SER A 151 -3.92 -20.11 3.14
N ASN A 152 -4.66 -19.36 2.33
CA ASN A 152 -5.93 -19.83 1.75
C ASN A 152 -5.92 -19.92 0.22
N VAL A 153 -5.51 -18.87 -0.48
CA VAL A 153 -5.58 -18.82 -1.96
C VAL A 153 -4.55 -19.73 -2.63
N ILE A 154 -3.28 -19.70 -2.21
CA ILE A 154 -2.24 -20.55 -2.80
C ILE A 154 -2.61 -22.04 -2.68
N PRO A 155 -2.95 -22.57 -1.47
CA PRO A 155 -3.26 -23.99 -1.33
C PRO A 155 -4.55 -24.40 -2.05
N SER A 156 -5.56 -23.51 -2.12
CA SER A 156 -6.83 -23.81 -2.82
C SER A 156 -6.64 -23.93 -4.32
N ILE A 157 -5.87 -23.01 -4.93
CA ILE A 157 -5.52 -23.06 -6.36
C ILE A 157 -4.73 -24.34 -6.67
N ILE A 158 -3.74 -24.68 -5.85
CA ILE A 158 -2.98 -25.93 -6.05
C ILE A 158 -3.89 -27.14 -5.95
N SER A 159 -4.78 -27.19 -4.96
CA SER A 159 -5.75 -28.28 -4.79
C SER A 159 -6.65 -28.44 -6.02
N LYS A 160 -7.11 -27.32 -6.61
CA LYS A 160 -7.87 -27.33 -7.86
C LYS A 160 -7.07 -27.96 -9.01
N PHE A 161 -5.81 -27.58 -9.19
CA PHE A 161 -4.94 -28.15 -10.24
C PHE A 161 -4.64 -29.63 -10.04
N GLU A 162 -4.62 -30.09 -8.79
CA GLU A 162 -4.51 -31.51 -8.45
C GLU A 162 -5.86 -32.26 -8.49
N ASN A 163 -6.95 -31.58 -8.83
CA ASN A 163 -8.33 -32.10 -8.80
C ASN A 163 -8.73 -32.68 -7.42
N LYS A 164 -8.31 -32.01 -6.34
CA LYS A 164 -8.62 -32.35 -4.94
C LYS A 164 -9.47 -31.27 -4.30
N SER A 165 -10.31 -31.68 -3.34
CA SER A 165 -11.05 -30.73 -2.52
C SER A 165 -10.12 -29.99 -1.53
N TYR A 166 -10.41 -28.72 -1.29
CA TYR A 166 -9.71 -27.89 -0.30
C TYR A 166 -10.68 -27.46 0.81
N LYS A 167 -10.44 -27.85 2.07
CA LYS A 167 -11.32 -27.50 3.22
C LYS A 167 -12.82 -27.70 2.91
N LEU A 168 -13.17 -28.86 2.32
CA LEU A 168 -14.53 -29.24 1.87
C LEU A 168 -15.06 -28.52 0.61
N ILE A 169 -14.28 -27.60 0.03
CA ILE A 169 -14.59 -26.92 -1.23
C ILE A 169 -14.17 -27.82 -2.39
N THR A 170 -15.09 -28.10 -3.31
CA THR A 170 -14.84 -28.91 -4.51
C THR A 170 -14.08 -28.09 -5.57
N PRO A 171 -13.30 -28.74 -6.46
CA PRO A 171 -12.45 -28.03 -7.44
C PRO A 171 -13.19 -27.01 -8.32
N ASP A 172 -14.44 -27.27 -8.68
CA ASP A 172 -15.31 -26.39 -9.46
C ASP A 172 -15.66 -25.08 -8.74
N ARG A 173 -15.69 -25.09 -7.41
CA ARG A 173 -16.03 -23.95 -6.55
C ARG A 173 -14.83 -23.13 -6.06
N ILE A 174 -13.61 -23.53 -6.42
CA ILE A 174 -12.39 -22.86 -5.97
C ILE A 174 -12.28 -21.44 -6.52
N ASN A 175 -12.77 -21.18 -7.73
CA ASN A 175 -12.76 -19.82 -8.29
C ASN A 175 -13.60 -18.87 -7.43
N ASP A 176 -14.83 -19.27 -7.11
CA ASP A 176 -15.73 -18.49 -6.25
C ASP A 176 -15.10 -18.22 -4.88
N PHE A 177 -14.45 -19.25 -4.30
CA PHE A 177 -13.71 -19.09 -3.05
C PHE A 177 -12.56 -18.07 -3.17
N VAL A 178 -11.78 -18.10 -4.25
CA VAL A 178 -10.69 -17.15 -4.48
C VAL A 178 -11.23 -15.73 -4.63
N ASP A 179 -12.39 -15.55 -5.29
CA ASP A 179 -13.06 -14.25 -5.40
C ASP A 179 -13.53 -13.73 -4.05
N GLU A 180 -14.09 -14.60 -3.20
CA GLU A 180 -14.44 -14.26 -1.81
C GLU A 180 -13.21 -13.83 -1.00
N GLN A 181 -12.10 -14.58 -1.09
CA GLN A 181 -10.84 -14.23 -0.44
C GLN A 181 -10.31 -12.86 -0.92
N PHE A 182 -10.43 -12.56 -2.22
CA PHE A 182 -10.05 -11.26 -2.75
C PHE A 182 -10.92 -10.13 -2.20
N ILE A 183 -12.23 -10.33 -2.09
CA ILE A 183 -13.15 -9.35 -1.47
C ILE A 183 -12.77 -9.09 0.00
N ASP A 184 -12.45 -10.15 0.76
CA ASP A 184 -12.04 -10.01 2.16
C ASP A 184 -10.70 -9.28 2.30
N PHE A 185 -9.76 -9.51 1.37
CA PHE A 185 -8.54 -8.73 1.29
C PHE A 185 -8.83 -7.26 1.03
N CYS A 186 -9.71 -6.96 0.09
CA CYS A 186 -10.10 -5.58 -0.23
C CYS A 186 -10.67 -4.85 1.00
N LYS A 187 -11.62 -5.48 1.70
CA LYS A 187 -12.22 -4.96 2.94
C LYS A 187 -11.19 -4.80 4.06
N GLY A 188 -10.26 -5.75 4.18
CA GLY A 188 -9.21 -5.71 5.18
C GLY A 188 -8.28 -4.52 4.98
N ILE A 189 -7.90 -4.21 3.74
CA ILE A 189 -7.09 -3.01 3.43
C ILE A 189 -7.84 -1.74 3.77
N ASP A 190 -9.12 -1.64 3.39
CA ASP A 190 -9.94 -0.46 3.68
C ASP A 190 -10.05 -0.23 5.19
N LYS A 191 -10.20 -1.31 5.96
CA LYS A 191 -10.20 -1.25 7.43
C LYS A 191 -8.85 -0.77 7.97
N ILE A 192 -7.73 -1.28 7.47
CA ILE A 192 -6.39 -0.83 7.88
C ILE A 192 -6.22 0.67 7.66
N ILE A 193 -6.58 1.16 6.46
CA ILE A 193 -6.50 2.58 6.13
C ILE A 193 -7.39 3.42 7.04
N MET A 194 -8.62 2.98 7.28
CA MET A 194 -9.56 3.66 8.17
C MET A 194 -9.05 3.71 9.62
N THR A 195 -8.43 2.63 10.10
CA THR A 195 -7.81 2.58 11.44
C THR A 195 -6.69 3.59 11.54
N ILE A 196 -5.77 3.63 10.55
CA ILE A 196 -4.68 4.61 10.51
C ILE A 196 -5.26 6.04 10.55
N GLU A 197 -6.24 6.35 9.71
CA GLU A 197 -6.86 7.67 9.70
C GLU A 197 -7.50 8.02 11.06
N THR A 198 -8.22 7.08 11.66
CA THR A 198 -8.93 7.29 12.94
C THR A 198 -7.96 7.48 14.12
N GLU A 199 -6.82 6.78 14.13
CA GLU A 199 -5.79 6.95 15.16
C GLU A 199 -5.25 8.38 15.19
N PHE A 200 -5.09 9.03 14.02
CA PHE A 200 -4.70 10.43 13.96
C PHE A 200 -5.81 11.38 14.43
N TYR A 201 -7.08 11.08 14.17
CA TYR A 201 -8.21 11.90 14.62
C TYR A 201 -8.49 11.77 16.12
N GLN A 202 -8.40 10.57 16.70
CA GLN A 202 -8.65 10.35 18.13
C GLN A 202 -7.60 11.00 19.03
N ASN A 203 -6.34 11.12 18.56
CA ASN A 203 -5.28 11.87 19.26
C ASN A 203 -5.56 13.38 19.42
N LYS A 204 -6.64 13.91 18.83
CA LYS A 204 -7.10 15.31 18.99
C LYS A 204 -8.39 15.44 19.83
N SER A 205 -9.09 14.35 20.13
CA SER A 205 -10.38 14.37 20.83
C SER A 205 -10.30 14.64 22.34
N ASP A 206 -9.21 15.24 22.81
CA ASP A 206 -9.19 16.00 24.06
C ASP A 206 -9.64 17.46 23.87
N ASN A 207 -10.02 17.91 22.65
CA ASN A 207 -10.73 19.18 22.50
C ASN A 207 -11.61 19.29 21.24
N SER A 208 -12.91 19.48 21.49
CA SER A 208 -13.99 20.02 20.63
C SER A 208 -14.61 19.10 19.57
N GLY A 209 -15.86 18.73 19.82
CA GLY A 209 -16.74 17.98 18.92
C GLY A 209 -17.55 18.88 17.98
N ASN A 210 -17.74 18.41 16.74
CA ASN A 210 -18.92 18.69 15.92
C ASN A 210 -19.01 17.63 14.80
N GLU A 211 -19.97 16.72 14.84
CA GLU A 211 -20.02 15.53 13.98
C GLU A 211 -20.39 15.84 12.51
N ASN A 212 -21.12 16.94 12.25
CA ASN A 212 -21.53 17.33 10.90
C ASN A 212 -20.40 17.91 10.03
N SER A 213 -19.37 18.51 10.63
CA SER A 213 -18.21 19.02 9.89
C SER A 213 -17.30 17.88 9.40
N ASN A 214 -17.24 16.78 10.15
CA ASN A 214 -16.42 15.61 9.81
C ASN A 214 -16.96 14.86 8.57
N PHE A 215 -18.27 14.80 8.37
CA PHE A 215 -18.88 14.11 7.21
C PHE A 215 -18.62 14.84 5.89
N VAL A 216 -18.84 16.17 5.87
CA VAL A 216 -18.58 17.02 4.69
C VAL A 216 -17.10 17.03 4.34
N LYS A 217 -16.23 17.04 5.37
CA LYS A 217 -14.78 16.98 5.20
C LYS A 217 -14.36 15.66 4.55
N LYS A 218 -14.78 14.52 5.12
CA LYS A 218 -14.49 13.18 4.60
C LYS A 218 -14.89 13.01 3.12
N GLN A 219 -16.06 13.54 2.73
CA GLN A 219 -16.52 13.49 1.34
C GLN A 219 -15.65 14.35 0.40
N SER A 220 -15.16 15.50 0.88
CA SER A 220 -14.25 16.34 0.12
C SER A 220 -12.87 15.70 -0.05
N ASP A 221 -12.39 14.98 0.95
CA ASP A 221 -11.11 14.28 0.93
C ASP A 221 -11.12 13.07 -0.01
N GLU A 222 -12.23 12.33 -0.01
CA GLU A 222 -12.44 11.22 -0.94
C GLU A 222 -12.46 11.72 -2.39
N LYS A 223 -13.13 12.87 -2.63
CA LYS A 223 -13.12 13.51 -3.95
C LYS A 223 -11.71 13.90 -4.37
N LEU A 224 -10.91 14.48 -3.47
CA LEU A 224 -9.52 14.87 -3.76
C LEU A 224 -8.62 13.66 -4.03
N SER A 225 -8.76 12.59 -3.25
CA SER A 225 -8.04 11.33 -3.47
C SER A 225 -8.36 10.75 -4.85
N ARG A 226 -9.65 10.68 -5.19
CA ARG A 226 -10.10 10.24 -6.52
C ARG A 226 -9.53 11.12 -7.63
N ALA A 227 -9.45 12.44 -7.42
CA ALA A 227 -8.91 13.36 -8.39
C ALA A 227 -7.44 13.06 -8.72
N TYR A 228 -6.58 12.91 -7.70
CA TYR A 228 -5.19 12.59 -7.96
C TYR A 228 -5.00 11.19 -8.60
N ARG A 229 -5.87 10.21 -8.28
CA ARG A 229 -5.88 8.89 -8.95
C ARG A 229 -6.23 8.99 -10.42
N ILE A 230 -7.29 9.74 -10.77
CA ILE A 230 -7.70 9.96 -12.16
C ILE A 230 -6.55 10.57 -12.97
N LEU A 231 -5.75 11.44 -12.35
CA LEU A 231 -4.59 12.08 -12.98
C LEU A 231 -3.32 11.23 -12.96
N GLU A 232 -3.33 10.05 -12.33
CA GLU A 232 -2.18 9.14 -12.20
C GLU A 232 -0.93 9.82 -11.57
N VAL A 233 -1.12 10.72 -10.61
CA VAL A 233 -0.03 11.49 -9.99
C VAL A 233 -0.14 11.52 -8.49
N SER A 234 1.00 11.44 -7.79
CA SER A 234 1.03 11.57 -6.33
C SER A 234 0.72 13.01 -5.89
N PRO A 235 0.05 13.19 -4.74
CA PRO A 235 -0.12 14.51 -4.12
C PRO A 235 1.18 15.26 -3.85
N PHE A 236 2.33 14.57 -3.77
CA PHE A 236 3.64 15.19 -3.56
C PHE A 236 4.31 15.68 -4.86
N GLU A 237 3.69 15.45 -6.02
CA GLU A 237 4.26 15.87 -7.30
C GLU A 237 4.15 17.40 -7.49
N THR A 238 5.09 17.96 -8.25
CA THR A 238 5.10 19.39 -8.56
C THR A 238 3.92 19.77 -9.45
N ASP A 239 3.46 21.02 -9.38
CA ASP A 239 2.38 21.53 -10.24
C ASP A 239 2.66 21.30 -11.73
N GLU A 240 3.94 21.41 -12.12
CA GLU A 240 4.40 21.12 -13.49
C GLU A 240 4.12 19.67 -13.90
N LYS A 241 4.40 18.71 -13.01
CA LYS A 241 4.16 17.28 -13.28
C LYS A 241 2.68 16.96 -13.33
N ILE A 242 1.88 17.55 -12.44
CA ILE A 242 0.42 17.38 -12.47
C ILE A 242 -0.16 17.93 -13.76
N LYS A 243 0.25 19.15 -14.15
CA LYS A 243 -0.14 19.74 -15.44
C LYS A 243 0.28 18.86 -16.62
N LYS A 244 1.49 18.28 -16.58
CA LYS A 244 1.98 17.39 -17.63
C LYS A 244 1.16 16.10 -17.72
N ALA A 245 0.77 15.51 -16.59
CA ALA A 245 -0.07 14.32 -16.55
C ALA A 245 -1.48 14.61 -17.08
N TYR A 246 -2.08 15.74 -16.67
CA TYR A 246 -3.34 16.23 -17.23
C TYR A 246 -3.28 16.34 -18.76
N LEU A 247 -2.27 17.03 -19.30
CA LEU A 247 -2.12 17.21 -20.76
C LEU A 247 -1.94 15.87 -21.49
N LYS A 248 -1.24 14.91 -20.88
CA LYS A 248 -1.05 13.56 -21.43
C LYS A 248 -2.40 12.84 -21.53
N LEU A 249 -3.19 12.82 -20.46
CA LEU A 249 -4.49 12.16 -20.41
C LEU A 249 -5.51 12.85 -21.32
N ALA A 250 -5.55 14.19 -21.30
CA ALA A 250 -6.39 14.99 -22.20
C ALA A 250 -6.11 14.68 -23.67
N LYS A 251 -4.83 14.49 -24.05
CA LYS A 251 -4.45 14.13 -25.42
C LYS A 251 -4.99 12.74 -25.84
N ILE A 252 -5.07 11.80 -24.91
CA ILE A 252 -5.52 10.41 -25.13
C ILE A 252 -7.04 10.35 -25.27
N TYR A 253 -7.77 11.08 -24.40
CA TYR A 253 -9.23 11.02 -24.29
C TYR A 253 -9.96 12.21 -24.94
N HIS A 254 -9.24 13.07 -25.69
CA HIS A 254 -9.87 14.22 -26.35
C HIS A 254 -11.00 13.76 -27.29
N PRO A 255 -12.22 14.34 -27.19
CA PRO A 255 -13.36 13.92 -27.98
C PRO A 255 -13.09 14.02 -29.48
N ASP A 256 -12.38 15.06 -29.95
CA ASP A 256 -12.01 15.22 -31.37
C ASP A 256 -11.15 14.08 -31.93
N ARG A 257 -10.41 13.36 -31.07
CA ARG A 257 -9.56 12.22 -31.47
C ARG A 257 -10.18 10.88 -31.14
N ASN A 258 -11.21 10.87 -30.31
CA ASN A 258 -11.86 9.66 -29.83
C ASN A 258 -13.37 9.92 -29.69
N ASN A 259 -14.10 9.68 -30.78
CA ASN A 259 -15.54 9.97 -30.88
C ASN A 259 -16.44 9.00 -30.10
N LYS A 260 -15.87 8.17 -29.21
CA LYS A 260 -16.62 7.19 -28.41
C LYS A 260 -17.16 7.88 -27.16
N GLU A 261 -18.35 7.48 -26.72
CA GLU A 261 -18.99 8.09 -25.55
C GLU A 261 -18.14 7.98 -24.27
N TYR A 262 -17.44 6.85 -24.10
CA TYR A 262 -16.53 6.66 -22.97
C TYR A 262 -15.41 7.70 -22.92
N ALA A 263 -14.95 8.23 -24.06
CA ALA A 263 -13.87 9.20 -24.11
C ALA A 263 -14.34 10.56 -23.62
N LYS A 264 -15.59 10.95 -23.92
CA LYS A 264 -16.21 12.16 -23.35
C LYS A 264 -16.35 12.06 -21.84
N GLU A 265 -16.87 10.93 -21.35
CA GLU A 265 -17.01 10.67 -19.91
C GLU A 265 -15.65 10.73 -19.21
N LYS A 266 -14.64 10.05 -19.76
CA LYS A 266 -13.28 10.07 -19.22
C LYS A 266 -12.66 11.47 -19.25
N MET A 267 -12.85 12.23 -20.33
CA MET A 267 -12.35 13.60 -20.43
C MET A 267 -13.01 14.51 -19.38
N ALA A 268 -14.30 14.34 -19.13
CA ALA A 268 -15.00 15.06 -18.06
C ALA A 268 -14.44 14.70 -16.67
N GLU A 269 -14.20 13.41 -16.39
CA GLU A 269 -13.56 12.96 -15.15
C GLU A 269 -12.15 13.57 -14.98
N ILE A 270 -11.34 13.59 -16.04
CA ILE A 270 -9.98 14.15 -16.03
C ILE A 270 -9.99 15.65 -15.76
N ASN A 271 -10.94 16.38 -16.35
CA ASN A 271 -11.08 17.82 -16.12
C ASN A 271 -11.52 18.14 -14.68
N ASP A 272 -12.56 17.46 -14.15
CA ASP A 272 -13.00 17.66 -12.76
C ASP A 272 -11.90 17.30 -11.76
N ALA A 273 -11.12 16.26 -12.05
CA ALA A 273 -9.97 15.87 -11.25
C ALA A 273 -8.89 16.97 -11.23
N TYR A 274 -8.49 17.49 -12.39
CA TYR A 274 -7.49 18.56 -12.48
C TYR A 274 -7.94 19.83 -11.76
N ASP A 275 -9.19 20.23 -11.94
CA ASP A 275 -9.76 21.39 -11.27
C ASP A 275 -9.85 21.21 -9.75
N THR A 276 -10.20 20.00 -9.29
CA THR A 276 -10.25 19.66 -7.86
C THR A 276 -8.86 19.79 -7.22
N VAL A 277 -7.83 19.25 -7.86
CA VAL A 277 -6.44 19.35 -7.38
C VAL A 277 -5.95 20.80 -7.37
N LEU A 278 -6.22 21.57 -8.42
CA LEU A 278 -5.82 22.98 -8.47
C LEU A 278 -6.53 23.83 -7.42
N LYS A 279 -7.81 23.57 -7.15
CA LYS A 279 -8.57 24.29 -6.12
C LYS A 279 -8.04 23.97 -4.73
N ASP A 280 -7.69 22.72 -4.45
CA ASP A 280 -7.09 22.32 -3.17
C ASP A 280 -5.75 23.04 -2.94
N ARG A 281 -4.85 23.00 -3.93
CA ARG A 281 -3.53 23.63 -3.83
C ARG A 281 -3.53 25.15 -3.75
N LYS A 282 -4.64 25.80 -4.14
CA LYS A 282 -4.83 27.27 -4.05
C LYS A 282 -5.41 27.72 -2.70
N LYS A 283 -5.85 26.79 -1.85
CA LYS A 283 -6.41 27.14 -0.52
C LYS A 283 -5.34 27.40 0.55
N ASP A 284 -4.08 27.08 0.25
CA ASP A 284 -2.89 27.43 1.05
C ASP A 284 -2.34 28.81 0.66
#